data_AF-C5TCA7-F1
#
_entry.id   AF-C5TCA7-F1
#
_cell.length_a   1.000
_cell.length_b   1.000
_cell.length_c   1.000
_cell.angle_alpha   90.00
_cell.angle_beta   90.00
_cell.angle_gamma   90.00
#
_symmetry.space_group_name_H-M   'P 1'
#
loop_
_entity.id
_entity.type
_entity.pdbx_description
1 polymer ?
#
loop_
_entity_poly.entity_id
_entity_poly.type
_entity_poly.pdbx_seq_one_letter_code
_entity_poly.pdbx_strand_id
1 'polypeptide(L)' 'MSALHDLPAHALLAAYRQRTLSPVEVVADVLAHIERWEPHIRATYLLRPESALSQARASEARWL' A
#
# COMPACT_ATOMS: atom_id res chain seq x y z
N MET A 1 15.05 2.20 8.37
CA MET A 1 14.13 1.18 7.84
C MET A 1 13.57 1.72 6.54
N SER A 2 13.60 0.95 5.45
CA SER A 2 13.01 1.38 4.17
C SER A 2 11.51 1.60 4.35
N ALA A 3 10.94 2.65 3.75
CA ALA A 3 9.49 2.83 3.78
C ALA A 3 8.79 1.69 3.02
N LEU A 4 7.55 1.35 3.40
CA LEU A 4 6.86 0.21 2.79
C LEU A 4 6.52 0.48 1.32
N HIS A 5 6.19 1.73 0.98
CA HIS A 5 5.97 2.16 -0.40
C HIS A 5 7.23 2.11 -1.30
N ASP A 6 8.43 1.99 -0.72
CA ASP A 6 9.69 1.85 -1.49
C ASP A 6 10.07 0.38 -1.76
N LEU A 7 9.35 -0.57 -1.16
CA LEU A 7 9.65 -1.99 -1.35
C LEU A 7 9.25 -2.45 -2.76
N PRO A 8 10.12 -3.20 -3.47
CA PRO A 8 9.78 -3.72 -4.78
C PRO A 8 8.71 -4.80 -4.67
N ALA A 9 7.90 -4.97 -5.72
CA ALA A 9 6.76 -5.88 -5.74
C ALA A 9 7.13 -7.34 -5.35
N HIS A 10 8.30 -7.83 -5.76
CA HIS A 10 8.75 -9.18 -5.40
C HIS A 10 9.04 -9.34 -3.90
N ALA A 11 9.56 -8.29 -3.25
CA ALA A 11 9.81 -8.29 -1.81
C ALA A 11 8.50 -8.23 -1.02
N LEU A 12 7.52 -7.43 -1.48
CA LEU A 12 6.17 -7.40 -0.92
C LEU A 12 5.49 -8.78 -1.03
N LEU A 13 5.58 -9.46 -2.18
CA LEU A 13 5.04 -10.82 -2.34
C LEU A 13 5.70 -11.82 -1.39
N ALA A 14 7.02 -11.74 -1.21
CA ALA A 14 7.73 -12.59 -0.25
C ALA A 14 7.26 -12.32 1.19
N ALA A 15 7.11 -11.04 1.57
CA ALA A 15 6.66 -10.63 2.89
C ALA A 15 5.22 -11.05 3.19
N TYR A 16 4.30 -10.93 2.22
CA TYR A 16 2.90 -11.40 2.37
C TYR A 16 2.84 -12.91 2.53
N ARG A 17 3.63 -13.67 1.76
CA ARG A 17 3.75 -15.13 1.92
C ARG A 17 4.29 -15.53 3.29
N GLN A 18 5.24 -14.78 3.81
CA GLN A 18 5.83 -14.99 5.13
C GLN A 18 4.97 -14.41 6.27
N ARG A 19 3.88 -13.71 5.94
CA ARG A 19 3.00 -13.00 6.89
C ARG A 19 3.75 -12.00 7.78
N THR A 20 4.82 -11.41 7.26
CA THR A 20 5.61 -10.39 7.97
C THR A 20 5.11 -8.97 7.70
N LEU A 21 4.29 -8.79 6.67
CA LEU A 21 3.61 -7.55 6.33
C LEU A 21 2.17 -7.87 5.90
N SER A 22 1.25 -6.95 6.15
CA SER A 22 -0.10 -6.97 5.58
C SER A 22 -0.20 -6.09 4.33
N PRO A 23 -0.93 -6.54 3.28
CA PRO A 23 -1.31 -5.65 2.17
C PRO A 23 -2.03 -4.37 2.62
N VAL A 24 -2.75 -4.39 3.75
CA VAL A 24 -3.44 -3.22 4.31
C VAL A 24 -2.45 -2.21 4.86
N GLU A 25 -1.42 -2.67 5.58
CA GLU A 25 -0.34 -1.82 6.10
C GLU A 25 0.41 -1.13 4.97
N VAL A 26 0.73 -1.87 3.90
CA VAL A 26 1.43 -1.33 2.73
C VAL A 26 0.59 -0.29 2.00
N VAL A 27 -0.70 -0.55 1.78
CA VAL A 27 -1.59 0.43 1.13
C VAL A 27 -1.78 1.68 1.99
N ALA A 28 -1.87 1.54 3.32
CA ALA A 28 -1.95 2.68 4.22
C ALA A 28 -0.69 3.56 4.13
N ASP A 29 0.50 2.95 4.09
CA ASP A 29 1.77 3.69 3.94
C ASP A 29 1.86 4.43 2.59
N VAL A 30 1.41 3.79 1.50
CA VAL A 30 1.33 4.45 0.18
C VAL A 30 0.37 5.63 0.20
N LEU A 31 -0.82 5.50 0.79
CA LEU A 31 -1.80 6.58 0.87
C LEU A 31 -1.27 7.76 1.70
N ALA A 32 -0.57 7.50 2.80
CA ALA A 32 0.08 8.54 3.60
C ALA A 32 1.21 9.26 2.82
N HIS A 33 1.95 8.52 1.98
CA HIS A 33 2.93 9.13 1.09
C HIS A 33 2.27 10.03 0.05
N ILE A 34 1.18 9.56 -0.58
CA ILE A 34 0.39 10.35 -1.54
C ILE A 34 -0.11 11.65 -0.88
N GLU A 35 -0.72 11.57 0.30
CA GLU A 35 -1.24 12.75 1.01
C GLU A 35 -0.15 13.82 1.25
N ARG A 36 1.08 13.40 1.54
CA ARG A 36 2.23 14.31 1.72
C ARG A 36 2.61 15.03 0.43
N TRP A 37 2.52 14.38 -0.72
CA TRP A 37 3.06 14.88 -1.99
C TRP A 37 2.04 15.54 -2.91
N GLU A 38 0.77 15.14 -2.84
CA GLU A 38 -0.28 15.68 -3.71
C GLU A 38 -0.38 17.21 -3.73
N PRO A 39 -0.21 17.95 -2.61
CA PRO A 39 -0.21 19.42 -2.64
C PRO A 39 0.91 20.02 -3.52
N HIS A 40 2.01 19.29 -3.69
CA HIS A 40 3.23 19.75 -4.34
C HIS A 40 3.26 19.39 -5.83
N ILE A 41 2.93 18.13 -6.15
CA ILE A 41 3.08 17.59 -7.52
C ILE A 41 1.75 17.37 -8.23
N ARG A 42 0.63 17.30 -7.50
CA ARG A 42 -0.73 17.11 -8.02
C ARG A 42 -0.81 15.95 -9.03
N ALA A 43 -0.29 14.78 -8.64
CA ALA A 43 -0.15 13.65 -9.54
C ALA A 43 -1.44 12.82 -9.63
N THR A 44 -2.30 12.85 -8.62
CA THR A 44 -3.55 12.09 -8.61
C THR A 44 -4.73 12.91 -9.14
N TYR A 45 -5.54 12.30 -10.00
CA TYR A 45 -6.75 12.92 -10.55
C TYR A 45 -8.05 12.32 -9.98
N LEU A 46 -8.01 11.04 -9.61
CA LEU A 46 -9.16 10.30 -9.08
C LEU A 46 -8.68 9.33 -7.99
N LEU A 47 -8.06 9.86 -6.95
CA LEU A 47 -7.65 9.06 -5.81
C LEU A 47 -8.89 8.55 -5.06
N ARG A 48 -8.96 7.24 -4.79
CA ARG A 48 -10.06 6.59 -4.06
C ARG A 48 -9.52 5.77 -2.89
N PRO A 49 -9.14 6.42 -1.76
CA PRO A 49 -8.47 5.75 -0.64
C PRO A 49 -9.25 4.55 -0.09
N GLU A 50 -10.56 4.72 0.11
CA GLU A 50 -11.43 3.65 0.63
C GLU A 50 -11.51 2.44 -0.30
N SER A 51 -11.50 2.66 -1.62
CA SER A 51 -11.49 1.55 -2.59
C SER A 51 -10.16 0.81 -2.57
N ALA A 52 -9.04 1.52 -2.45
CA ALA A 52 -7.72 0.92 -2.32
C ALA A 52 -7.63 0.07 -1.03
N LEU A 53 -8.11 0.59 0.10
CA LEU A 53 -8.15 -0.15 1.37
C LEU A 53 -9.09 -1.36 1.32
N SER A 54 -10.24 -1.26 0.64
CA SER A 54 -11.14 -2.39 0.42
C SER A 54 -10.46 -3.52 -0.37
N GLN A 55 -9.73 -3.17 -1.44
CA GLN A 55 -8.97 -4.14 -2.23
C GLN A 55 -7.80 -4.74 -1.43
N ALA A 56 -7.14 -3.94 -0.58
CA ALA A 56 -6.09 -4.40 0.32
C ALA A 56 -6.60 -5.46 1.30
N ARG A 57 -7.75 -5.21 1.94
CA ARG A 57 -8.42 -6.16 2.84
C ARG A 57 -8.80 -7.47 2.11
N ALA A 58 -9.34 -7.36 0.90
CA ALA A 58 -9.62 -8.55 0.08
C ALA A 58 -8.34 -9.31 -0.32
N SER A 59 -7.20 -8.62 -0.47
CA SER A 59 -5.90 -9.23 -0.72
C SER A 59 -5.34 -9.92 0.51
N GLU A 60 -5.37 -9.24 1.65
CA GLU A 60 -4.98 -9.79 2.95
C GLU A 60 -5.71 -11.11 3.23
N ALA A 61 -7.03 -11.16 2.99
CA ALA A 61 -7.83 -12.37 3.12
C ALA A 61 -7.37 -13.55 2.22
N ARG A 62 -6.66 -13.30 1.11
CA ARG A 62 -6.07 -14.37 0.27
C ARG A 62 -4.73 -14.88 0.78
N TRP A 63 -4.03 -14.09 1.59
CA TRP A 63 -2.72 -14.44 2.17
C TRP A 63 -2.84 -14.96 3.62
N LEU A 64 -4.02 -14.82 4.23
CA LEU A 64 -4.40 -15.49 5.48
C LEU A 64 -4.33 -17.01 5.34
#